data_AF-A0A843GWV4-F1
#
_entry.id   AF-A0A843GWV4-F1
#
_cell.length_a   1.000
_cell.length_b   1.000
_cell.length_c   1.000
_cell.angle_alpha   90.00
_cell.angle_beta   90.00
_cell.angle_gamma   90.00
#
_symmetry.space_group_name_H-M   'P 1'
#
loop_
_entity.id
_entity.type
_entity.pdbx_description
1 polymer ?
#
loop_
_entity_poly.entity_id
_entity_poly.type
_entity_poly.pdbx_seq_one_letter_code
_entity_poly.pdbx_strand_id
1 'polypeptide(L)' 'MNDIILRGLIKNIQYSHSINDVEYNKADLIVPNNKGNDDIIDLKFKKCIRPIQENDLISLTGTIRSFS' A
#
# COMPACT_ATOMS: atom_id res chain seq x y z
N MET A 1 0.71 -18.65 -8.82
CA MET A 1 0.29 -17.22 -8.76
C MET A 1 -0.10 -16.94 -7.33
N ASN A 2 0.60 -16.01 -6.67
CA ASN A 2 0.30 -15.60 -5.29
C ASN A 2 -0.28 -14.19 -5.34
N ASP A 3 -1.51 -14.09 -5.82
CA ASP A 3 -2.22 -12.83 -5.85
C ASP A 3 -2.96 -12.66 -4.52
N ILE A 4 -2.71 -11.53 -3.87
CA ILE A 4 -3.44 -11.11 -2.68
C ILE A 4 -4.38 -9.98 -3.03
N ILE A 5 -5.54 -9.99 -2.40
CA ILE A 5 -6.52 -8.91 -2.45
C ILE A 5 -6.61 -8.35 -1.04
N LEU A 6 -6.22 -7.08 -0.89
CA LEU A 6 -6.33 -6.37 0.38
C LEU A 6 -7.28 -5.18 0.22
N ARG A 7 -7.96 -4.84 1.31
CA ARG A 7 -8.81 -3.66 1.41
C ARG A 7 -8.62 -3.02 2.76
N GLY A 8 -8.28 -1.75 2.79
CA GLY A 8 -7.92 -1.05 4.02
C GLY A 8 -7.80 0.45 3.84
N LEU A 9 -7.59 1.14 4.96
CA LEU A 9 -7.35 2.58 4.99
C LEU A 9 -5.87 2.84 4.77
N ILE A 10 -5.53 3.68 3.80
CA ILE A 10 -4.15 4.10 3.58
C ILE A 10 -3.78 5.26 4.50
N LYS A 11 -2.60 5.18 5.11
CA LYS A 11 -2.05 6.20 6.01
C LYS A 11 -0.56 6.42 5.77
N ASN A 12 -0.04 7.53 6.29
CA ASN A 12 1.39 7.84 6.32
C ASN A 12 2.05 7.82 4.93
N ILE A 13 1.36 8.35 3.92
CA ILE A 13 1.85 8.42 2.55
C ILE A 13 3.06 9.34 2.49
N GLN A 14 4.19 8.80 2.04
CA GLN A 14 5.45 9.50 1.94
C GLN A 14 6.14 9.20 0.62
N TYR A 15 6.92 10.16 0.13
CA TYR A 15 7.87 9.89 -0.95
C TYR A 15 8.89 8.84 -0.50
N SER A 16 9.26 7.92 -1.40
CA SER A 16 10.26 6.89 -1.15
C SER A 16 11.55 7.15 -1.92
N HIS A 17 11.51 7.11 -3.26
CA HIS A 17 12.64 7.32 -4.17
C HIS A 17 12.13 7.39 -5.62
N SER A 18 13.03 7.72 -6.55
CA SER A 18 12.77 7.70 -7.99
C SER A 18 13.76 6.77 -8.70
N ILE A 19 13.28 6.07 -9.73
CA ILE A 19 14.11 5.24 -10.62
C ILE A 19 13.73 5.58 -12.06
N ASN A 20 14.68 6.06 -12.86
CA ASN A 20 14.47 6.41 -14.27
C ASN A 20 13.18 7.25 -14.48
N ASP A 21 13.09 8.37 -13.76
CA ASP A 21 11.95 9.31 -13.76
C ASP A 21 10.60 8.76 -13.24
N VAL A 22 10.58 7.53 -12.74
CA VAL A 22 9.41 6.97 -12.05
C VAL A 22 9.54 7.23 -10.55
N GLU A 23 8.68 8.09 -10.02
CA GLU A 23 8.56 8.33 -8.58
C GLU A 23 7.80 7.20 -7.89
N TYR A 24 8.29 6.77 -6.74
CA TYR A 24 7.65 5.78 -5.87
C TYR A 24 7.33 6.40 -4.52
N ASN A 25 6.15 6.05 -4.00
CA ASN A 25 5.71 6.36 -2.66
C ASN A 25 5.71 5.10 -1.80
N LYS A 26 5.75 5.32 -0.49
CA LYS A 26 5.49 4.32 0.55
C LYS A 26 4.34 4.78 1.44
N ALA A 27 3.60 3.84 2.01
CA ALA A 27 2.49 4.12 2.92
C ALA A 27 2.17 2.88 3.76
N ASP A 28 1.37 3.06 4.80
CA ASP A 28 0.81 1.98 5.59
C ASP A 28 -0.62 1.71 5.14
N LEU A 29 -0.98 0.44 5.00
CA LEU A 29 -2.36 0.01 4.81
C LEU A 29 -2.87 -0.63 6.09
N ILE A 30 -3.86 0.01 6.70
CA ILE A 30 -4.55 -0.49 7.88
C ILE A 30 -5.70 -1.39 7.40
N VAL A 31 -5.55 -2.70 7.58
CA VAL A 31 -6.51 -3.72 7.17
C VAL A 31 -7.26 -4.21 8.40
N PRO A 32 -8.58 -3.98 8.51
CA PRO A 32 -9.36 -4.48 9.63
C PRO A 32 -9.34 -6.01 9.67
N ASN A 33 -8.93 -6.60 10.80
CA ASN A 33 -9.05 -8.04 11.02
C ASN A 33 -10.33 -8.33 11.81
N ASN A 34 -11.01 -9.41 11.46
CA ASN A 34 -12.24 -9.88 12.11
C ASN A 34 -12.03 -10.23 13.60
N LYS A 35 -10.78 -10.27 14.06
CA LYS A 35 -10.38 -10.58 15.45
C LYS A 35 -10.21 -9.34 16.33
N GLY A 36 -10.58 -8.15 15.84
CA GLY A 36 -10.57 -6.91 16.63
C GLY A 36 -9.21 -6.21 16.72
N ASN A 37 -8.22 -6.68 15.97
CA ASN A 37 -6.94 -6.00 15.77
C ASN A 37 -6.84 -5.57 14.31
N ASP A 38 -6.17 -4.46 14.02
CA ASP A 38 -5.90 -4.09 12.63
C ASP A 38 -4.51 -4.60 12.23
N ASP A 39 -4.42 -5.20 11.05
CA ASP A 39 -3.15 -5.56 10.44
C ASP A 39 -2.57 -4.34 9.73
N ILE A 40 -1.27 -4.09 9.91
CA ILE A 40 -0.56 -3.00 9.23
C ILE A 40 0.32 -3.61 8.13
N ILE A 41 0.08 -3.21 6.89
CA ILE A 41 0.82 -3.69 5.72
C ILE A 41 1.61 -2.53 5.11
N ASP A 42 2.93 -2.70 5.03
CA ASP A 42 3.81 -1.75 4.34
C ASP A 42 3.57 -1.82 2.82
N LEU A 43 3.19 -0.68 2.23
CA LEU A 43 3.01 -0.53 0.79
C LEU A 43 4.15 0.25 0.18
N LYS A 44 4.54 -0.17 -1.03
CA LYS A 44 5.39 0.59 -1.94
C LYS A 44 4.77 0.58 -3.32
N PHE A 45 4.49 1.75 -3.88
CA PHE A 45 3.76 1.88 -5.13
C PHE A 45 4.29 3.05 -5.96
N LYS A 46 4.09 2.97 -7.29
CA LYS A 46 4.42 4.07 -8.20
C LYS A 46 3.48 5.24 -7.94
N LYS A 47 3.95 6.47 -8.12
CA LYS A 47 3.07 7.63 -8.11
C LYS A 47 2.01 7.47 -9.20
N CYS A 48 0.76 7.42 -8.78
CA CYS A 48 -0.37 7.22 -9.67
C CYS A 48 -0.86 8.57 -10.22
N ILE A 49 -1.48 8.55 -11.41
CA ILE A 49 -2.10 9.72 -12.04
C ILE A 49 -3.22 10.27 -11.15
N ARG A 50 -3.96 9.38 -10.48
CA ARG A 50 -4.93 9.76 -9.45
C ARG A 50 -4.24 9.73 -8.09
N PRO A 51 -4.09 10.88 -7.40
CA PRO A 51 -3.46 10.91 -6.10
C PRO A 51 -4.33 10.16 -5.10
N ILE A 52 -3.72 9.24 -4.37
CA ILE A 52 -4.32 8.59 -3.21
C ILE A 52 -4.14 9.56 -2.03
N GLN A 53 -5.18 9.76 -1.25
CA GLN A 53 -5.19 10.67 -0.10
C GLN A 53 -5.16 9.92 1.22
N GLU A 54 -4.69 10.60 2.26
CA GLU A 54 -4.72 10.07 3.63
C GLU A 54 -6.14 9.68 4.04
N ASN A 55 -6.28 8.48 4.64
CA ASN A 55 -7.53 7.86 5.04
C ASN A 55 -8.44 7.39 3.90
N ASP A 56 -7.97 7.36 2.66
CA ASP A 56 -8.73 6.72 1.58
C ASP A 56 -8.90 5.23 1.84
N LEU A 57 -10.12 4.73 1.67
CA LEU A 57 -10.41 3.30 1.65
C LEU A 57 -10.07 2.75 0.27
N ILE A 58 -8.94 2.03 0.18
CA ILE A 58 -8.44 1.50 -1.09
C ILE A 58 -8.53 -0.02 -1.12
N SER A 59 -8.60 -0.58 -2.32
CA SER A 59 -8.40 -2.01 -2.56
C SER A 59 -7.27 -2.20 -3.55
N LEU A 60 -6.41 -3.17 -3.25
CA LEU A 60 -5.22 -3.48 -4.03
C LEU A 60 -5.17 -4.97 -4.33
N THR A 61 -4.76 -5.27 -5.55
CA THR A 61 -4.41 -6.60 -6.02
C THR A 61 -2.93 -6.59 -6.34
N GLY A 62 -2.17 -7.54 -5.78
CA GLY A 62 -0.73 -7.58 -5.99
C GLY A 62 -0.12 -8.89 -5.55
N THR A 63 1.20 -8.98 -5.67
CA THR A 63 1.97 -10.17 -5.32
C THR A 63 2.82 -9.90 -4.07
N ILE A 64 2.76 -10.78 -3.06
CA ILE A 64 3.65 -10.71 -1.91
C ILE A 64 5.07 -11.07 -2.35
N ARG A 65 6.04 -10.22 -1.99
CA ARG A 65 7.47 -10.50 -2.15
C ARG A 65 8.14 -10.45 -0.79
N SER A 66 8.82 -11.53 -0.42
CA SER A 66 9.73 -11.54 0.73
C SER A 66 11.11 -11.11 0.27
N PHE A 67 11.70 -10.13 0.95
CA PHE A 67 13.12 -9.81 0.81
C PHE A 67 13.83 -10.42 2.03
N SER A 68 14.77 -11.33 1.78
CA SER A 68 15.65 -11.94 2.77
C SER A 68 16.94 -11.15 2.94
#